data_AF-A0A919Y773-F1
#
_entry.id   AF-A0A919Y773-F1
#
_cell.length_a   1.000
_cell.length_b   1.000
_cell.length_c   1.000
_cell.angle_alpha   90.00
_cell.angle_beta   90.00
_cell.angle_gamma   90.00
#
_symmetry.space_group_name_H-M   'P 1'
#
loop_
_entity.id
_entity.type
_entity.pdbx_description
1 polymer ?
#
loop_
_entity_poly.entity_id
_entity_poly.type
_entity_poly.pdbx_seq_one_letter_code
_entity_poly.pdbx_strand_id
1 'polypeptide(L)'
;MKKMIGLLVMLLVLLPYQSAFAATATTSTASVEKEYFKDYKDKVKEVRNAQKALTAALCTNLTELNNKVKASNDKYNSLVKSKASKELIAQAKAQKTADRKVLSEAKKVCSKKVNEIKKASNLELKQLDKYKRELANVIKLHLKGKDQMSADEFNRRVTEGQSYISATFDKIITNLKSAR
;
A
#
# COMPACT_ATOMS: atom_id res chain seq x y z
N MET A 1 67.65 19.25 -21.72
CA MET A 1 66.31 19.47 -21.10
C MET A 1 65.28 18.47 -21.63
N LYS A 2 65.47 17.16 -21.37
CA LYS A 2 64.56 16.07 -21.80
C LYS A 2 64.32 15.04 -20.67
N LYS A 3 64.53 15.41 -19.41
CA LYS A 3 64.41 14.49 -18.26
C LYS A 3 63.39 14.92 -17.20
N MET A 4 62.62 15.99 -17.45
CA MET A 4 61.60 16.48 -16.51
C MET A 4 60.19 15.91 -16.74
N ILE A 5 59.95 15.19 -17.84
CA ILE A 5 58.60 14.69 -18.18
C ILE A 5 58.26 13.40 -17.41
N GLY A 6 59.26 12.61 -17.00
CA GLY A 6 59.02 11.35 -16.28
C GLY A 6 58.48 11.52 -14.85
N LEU A 7 58.84 12.61 -14.16
CA LEU A 7 58.44 12.82 -12.76
C LEU A 7 56.97 13.24 -12.62
N LEU A 8 56.40 13.87 -13.65
CA LEU A 8 55.01 14.34 -13.64
C LEU A 8 54.02 13.18 -13.89
N VAL A 9 54.46 12.13 -14.59
CA VAL A 9 53.65 10.92 -14.83
C VAL A 9 53.62 10.01 -13.60
N MET A 10 54.69 10.00 -12.79
CA MET A 10 54.74 9.19 -11.56
C MET A 10 53.95 9.81 -10.40
N LEU A 11 53.73 11.13 -10.41
CA LEU A 11 52.89 11.81 -9.42
C LEU A 11 51.38 11.56 -9.64
N LEU A 12 50.98 11.16 -10.86
CA LEU A 12 49.59 10.81 -11.20
C LEU A 12 49.18 9.41 -10.69
N VAL A 13 50.13 8.57 -10.29
CA VAL A 13 49.87 7.18 -9.82
C VAL A 13 49.77 7.10 -8.30
N LEU A 14 50.16 8.16 -7.58
CA LEU A 14 50.19 8.21 -6.11
C LEU A 14 49.13 9.11 -5.47
N LEU A 15 48.25 9.71 -6.27
CA LEU A 15 47.07 10.36 -5.72
C LEU A 15 46.04 9.26 -5.39
N PRO A 16 45.52 9.22 -4.14
CA PRO A 16 44.45 8.29 -3.81
C PRO A 16 43.29 8.57 -4.77
N TYR A 17 42.81 7.51 -5.41
CA TYR A 17 41.66 7.43 -6.32
C TYR A 17 40.34 7.87 -5.64
N GLN A 18 40.28 9.07 -5.07
CA GLN A 18 39.14 9.57 -4.30
C GLN A 18 38.43 10.75 -4.96
N SER A 19 38.74 11.10 -6.20
CA SER A 19 38.14 12.28 -6.86
C SER A 19 37.43 12.01 -8.20
N ALA A 20 37.24 10.75 -8.60
CA ALA A 20 36.66 10.42 -9.92
C ALA A 20 35.23 9.85 -9.93
N PHE A 21 34.54 9.76 -8.78
CA PHE A 21 33.15 9.25 -8.71
C PHE A 21 32.13 10.26 -8.18
N ALA A 22 32.50 11.52 -7.94
CA ALA A 22 31.61 12.50 -7.31
C ALA A 22 30.85 13.43 -8.29
N ALA A 23 31.17 13.46 -9.59
CA ALA A 23 30.64 14.49 -10.49
C ALA A 23 29.71 13.99 -11.61
N THR A 24 29.60 12.68 -11.87
CA THR A 24 28.91 12.16 -13.08
C THR A 24 27.84 11.10 -12.81
N ALA A 25 27.65 10.64 -11.58
CA ALA A 25 26.53 9.78 -11.23
C ALA A 25 25.24 10.62 -11.08
N THR A 26 24.60 10.87 -12.22
CA THR A 26 23.18 11.22 -12.39
C THR A 26 22.38 11.36 -11.08
N THR A 27 22.35 12.57 -10.51
CA THR A 27 21.45 12.96 -9.41
C THR A 27 20.01 13.15 -9.91
N SER A 28 19.57 12.23 -10.77
CA SER A 28 18.20 12.15 -11.27
C SER A 28 17.31 11.51 -10.21
N THR A 29 16.04 11.91 -10.17
CA THR A 29 15.05 11.27 -9.28
C THR A 29 14.97 9.76 -9.50
N ALA A 30 15.12 9.29 -10.73
CA ALA A 30 15.06 7.88 -11.08
C ALA A 30 16.23 7.06 -10.49
N SER A 31 17.44 7.63 -10.46
CA SER A 31 18.61 6.97 -9.88
C SER A 31 18.41 6.75 -8.37
N VAL A 32 17.98 7.79 -7.66
CA VAL A 32 17.69 7.70 -6.21
C VAL A 32 16.56 6.70 -5.92
N GLU A 33 15.51 6.68 -6.74
CA GLU A 33 14.44 5.70 -6.57
C GLU A 33 14.89 4.26 -6.80
N LYS A 34 15.70 4.02 -7.83
CA LYS A 34 16.19 2.67 -8.16
C LYS A 34 17.13 2.12 -7.08
N GLU A 35 17.95 2.98 -6.49
CA GLU A 35 19.01 2.58 -5.56
C GLU A 35 18.51 2.49 -4.11
N TYR A 36 17.71 3.46 -3.67
CA TYR A 36 17.31 3.57 -2.26
C TYR A 36 15.87 3.11 -1.97
N PHE A 37 15.03 2.92 -3.00
CA PHE A 37 13.60 2.63 -2.84
C PHE A 37 13.08 1.54 -3.77
N LYS A 38 13.94 0.59 -4.16
CA LYS A 38 13.64 -0.48 -5.13
C LYS A 38 12.32 -1.22 -4.84
N ASP A 39 12.13 -1.65 -3.59
CA ASP A 39 10.98 -2.49 -3.21
C ASP A 39 9.72 -1.69 -2.86
N TYR A 40 9.80 -0.36 -2.85
CA TYR A 40 8.71 0.51 -2.43
C TYR A 40 7.43 0.26 -3.25
N LYS A 41 7.58 0.17 -4.59
CA LYS A 41 6.44 -0.03 -5.50
C LYS A 41 5.76 -1.37 -5.25
N ASP A 42 6.53 -2.42 -4.95
CA ASP A 42 5.97 -3.75 -4.72
C ASP A 42 5.31 -3.85 -3.35
N LYS A 43 5.87 -3.22 -2.32
CA LYS A 43 5.20 -3.06 -1.03
C LYS A 43 3.88 -2.28 -1.13
N VAL A 44 3.82 -1.22 -1.95
CA VAL A 44 2.55 -0.53 -2.25
C VAL A 44 1.54 -1.49 -2.89
N LYS A 45 1.95 -2.31 -3.87
CA LYS A 45 1.06 -3.31 -4.47
C LYS A 45 0.57 -4.34 -3.44
N GLU A 46 1.43 -4.78 -2.52
CA GLU A 46 1.03 -5.70 -1.45
C GLU A 46 -0.07 -5.09 -0.58
N VAL A 47 0.07 -3.82 -0.16
CA VAL A 47 -0.98 -3.09 0.56
C VAL A 47 -2.28 -3.04 -0.26
N ARG A 48 -2.20 -2.73 -1.55
CA ARG A 48 -3.38 -2.70 -2.43
C ARG A 48 -4.07 -4.06 -2.55
N ASN A 49 -3.30 -5.14 -2.59
CA ASN A 49 -3.85 -6.49 -2.63
C ASN A 49 -4.52 -6.86 -1.31
N ALA A 50 -3.91 -6.52 -0.17
CA ALA A 50 -4.52 -6.69 1.15
C ALA A 50 -5.82 -5.87 1.29
N GLN A 51 -5.86 -4.63 0.79
CA GLN A 51 -7.08 -3.81 0.74
C GLN A 51 -8.20 -4.46 -0.10
N LYS A 52 -7.87 -5.14 -1.21
CA LYS A 52 -8.85 -5.86 -2.04
C LYS A 52 -9.43 -7.08 -1.31
N ALA A 53 -8.61 -7.77 -0.52
CA ALA A 53 -9.01 -8.94 0.25
C ALA A 53 -9.96 -8.63 1.42
N LEU A 54 -10.01 -7.37 1.90
CA LEU A 54 -10.86 -6.95 3.02
C LEU A 54 -12.33 -7.32 2.86
N THR A 55 -12.89 -7.19 1.65
CA THR A 55 -14.31 -7.50 1.41
C THR A 55 -14.60 -8.98 1.68
N ALA A 56 -13.73 -9.88 1.23
CA ALA A 56 -13.90 -11.31 1.48
C ALA A 56 -13.73 -11.64 2.97
N ALA A 57 -12.81 -10.98 3.66
CA ALA A 57 -12.53 -11.20 5.08
C ALA A 57 -13.65 -10.68 6.00
N LEU A 58 -14.19 -9.50 5.72
CA LEU A 58 -15.16 -8.81 6.60
C LEU A 58 -16.62 -9.11 6.25
N CYS A 59 -16.91 -9.53 5.02
CA CYS A 59 -18.28 -9.70 4.53
C CYS A 59 -18.70 -11.18 4.41
N THR A 60 -18.21 -12.06 5.29
CA THR A 60 -18.46 -13.52 5.22
C THR A 60 -19.94 -13.89 5.18
N ASN A 61 -20.78 -13.16 5.92
CA ASN A 61 -22.20 -13.49 6.08
C ASN A 61 -23.07 -12.99 4.90
N LEU A 62 -22.52 -12.22 3.97
CA LEU A 62 -23.31 -11.70 2.84
C LEU A 62 -23.75 -12.82 1.89
N THR A 63 -22.95 -13.87 1.71
CA THR A 63 -23.30 -15.01 0.85
C THR A 63 -24.51 -15.76 1.41
N GLU A 64 -24.51 -16.05 2.70
CA GLU A 64 -25.62 -16.71 3.38
C GLU A 64 -26.91 -15.88 3.31
N LEU A 65 -26.83 -14.59 3.66
CA LEU A 65 -27.98 -13.68 3.59
C LEU A 65 -28.52 -13.54 2.15
N ASN A 66 -27.65 -13.57 1.15
CA ASN A 66 -28.06 -13.53 -0.25
C ASN A 66 -28.80 -14.81 -0.66
N ASN A 67 -28.33 -15.98 -0.20
CA ASN A 67 -29.02 -17.26 -0.42
C ASN A 67 -30.38 -17.29 0.29
N LYS A 68 -30.48 -16.74 1.52
CA LYS A 68 -31.74 -16.61 2.24
C LYS A 68 -32.75 -15.72 1.49
N VAL A 69 -32.30 -14.60 0.94
CA VAL A 69 -33.14 -13.74 0.09
C VAL A 69 -33.62 -14.47 -1.17
N LYS A 70 -32.76 -15.24 -1.84
CA LYS A 70 -33.17 -16.07 -2.98
C LYS A 70 -34.25 -17.07 -2.58
N ALA A 71 -34.02 -17.86 -1.52
CA ALA A 71 -34.97 -18.85 -1.04
C ALA A 71 -36.33 -18.24 -0.66
N SER A 72 -36.35 -17.11 0.06
CA SER A 72 -37.60 -16.40 0.40
C SER A 72 -38.33 -15.85 -0.84
N ASN A 73 -37.59 -15.39 -1.85
CA ASN A 73 -38.15 -14.89 -3.10
C ASN A 73 -38.76 -16.02 -3.93
N ASP A 74 -38.10 -17.17 -4.00
CA ASP A 74 -38.58 -18.35 -4.70
C ASP A 74 -39.82 -18.93 -4.02
N LYS A 75 -39.84 -18.98 -2.67
CA LYS A 75 -41.03 -19.36 -1.90
C LYS A 75 -42.21 -18.44 -2.20
N TYR A 76 -42.02 -17.12 -2.18
CA TYR A 76 -43.08 -16.16 -2.54
C TYR A 76 -43.59 -16.37 -3.96
N ASN A 77 -42.70 -16.49 -4.94
CA ASN A 77 -43.07 -16.68 -6.34
C ASN A 77 -43.81 -18.00 -6.56
N SER A 78 -43.39 -19.07 -5.88
CA SER A 78 -44.06 -20.37 -5.91
C SER A 78 -45.49 -20.28 -5.38
N LEU A 79 -45.69 -19.63 -4.23
CA LEU A 79 -47.02 -19.47 -3.61
C LEU A 79 -47.97 -18.62 -4.46
N VAL A 80 -47.44 -17.59 -5.12
CA VAL A 80 -48.22 -16.77 -6.08
C VAL A 80 -48.63 -17.61 -7.29
N LYS A 81 -47.69 -18.37 -7.88
CA LYS A 81 -47.97 -19.22 -9.04
C LYS A 81 -48.95 -20.35 -8.73
N SER A 82 -48.84 -20.96 -7.55
CA SER A 82 -49.73 -22.02 -7.10
C SER A 82 -51.08 -21.51 -6.58
N LYS A 83 -51.32 -20.18 -6.62
CA LYS A 83 -52.55 -19.54 -6.11
C LYS A 83 -52.87 -19.97 -4.67
N ALA A 84 -51.86 -19.99 -3.81
CA ALA A 84 -52.02 -20.29 -2.39
C ALA A 84 -52.94 -19.25 -1.69
N SER A 85 -53.33 -19.50 -0.44
CA SER A 85 -54.19 -18.59 0.32
C SER A 85 -53.55 -17.19 0.47
N LYS A 86 -54.40 -16.18 0.60
CA LYS A 86 -53.98 -14.77 0.74
C LYS A 86 -53.06 -14.60 1.96
N GLU A 87 -53.34 -15.30 3.04
CA GLU A 87 -52.57 -15.30 4.28
C GLU A 87 -51.15 -15.84 4.05
N LEU A 88 -51.02 -16.96 3.35
CA LEU A 88 -49.71 -17.56 3.05
C LEU A 88 -48.87 -16.67 2.13
N ILE A 89 -49.50 -16.05 1.14
CA ILE A 89 -48.83 -15.09 0.24
C ILE A 89 -48.38 -13.85 1.03
N ALA A 90 -49.21 -13.33 1.94
CA ALA A 90 -48.88 -12.19 2.78
C ALA A 90 -47.70 -12.48 3.73
N GLN A 91 -47.71 -13.63 4.39
CA GLN A 91 -46.60 -14.09 5.24
C GLN A 91 -45.30 -14.24 4.45
N ALA A 92 -45.35 -14.86 3.27
CA ALA A 92 -44.16 -15.01 2.41
C ALA A 92 -43.64 -13.66 1.89
N LYS A 93 -44.53 -12.71 1.57
CA LYS A 93 -44.14 -11.34 1.18
C LYS A 93 -43.46 -10.59 2.34
N ALA A 94 -43.99 -10.73 3.56
CA ALA A 94 -43.39 -10.14 4.75
C ALA A 94 -41.99 -10.71 5.00
N GLN A 95 -41.84 -12.03 4.93
CA GLN A 95 -40.53 -12.71 5.09
C GLN A 95 -39.51 -12.25 4.04
N LYS A 96 -39.90 -12.24 2.76
CA LYS A 96 -39.07 -11.73 1.66
C LYS A 96 -38.63 -10.28 1.90
N THR A 97 -39.51 -9.45 2.45
CA THR A 97 -39.22 -8.03 2.73
C THR A 97 -38.24 -7.91 3.90
N ALA A 98 -38.43 -8.69 4.97
CA ALA A 98 -37.53 -8.75 6.11
C ALA A 98 -36.13 -9.23 5.69
N ASP A 99 -36.01 -10.33 4.95
CA ASP A 99 -34.72 -10.87 4.50
C ASP A 99 -33.98 -9.89 3.59
N ARG A 100 -34.69 -9.17 2.70
CA ARG A 100 -34.10 -8.11 1.87
C ARG A 100 -33.57 -6.94 2.71
N LYS A 101 -34.30 -6.54 3.75
CA LYS A 101 -33.89 -5.47 4.66
C LYS A 101 -32.61 -5.86 5.40
N VAL A 102 -32.57 -7.07 5.97
CA VAL A 102 -31.39 -7.60 6.66
C VAL A 102 -30.17 -7.66 5.73
N LEU A 103 -30.33 -8.16 4.50
CA LEU A 103 -29.24 -8.19 3.51
C LEU A 103 -28.74 -6.77 3.17
N SER A 104 -29.65 -5.81 3.00
CA SER A 104 -29.30 -4.42 2.69
C SER A 104 -28.52 -3.76 3.83
N GLU A 105 -28.96 -3.95 5.07
CA GLU A 105 -28.28 -3.45 6.27
C GLU A 105 -26.90 -4.09 6.43
N ALA A 106 -26.79 -5.41 6.27
CA ALA A 106 -25.51 -6.11 6.30
C ALA A 106 -24.53 -5.61 5.23
N LYS A 107 -25.01 -5.36 4.00
CA LYS A 107 -24.21 -4.76 2.92
C LYS A 107 -23.70 -3.36 3.29
N LYS A 108 -24.56 -2.52 3.89
CA LYS A 108 -24.17 -1.17 4.33
C LYS A 108 -23.11 -1.23 5.43
N VAL A 109 -23.32 -2.06 6.45
CA VAL A 109 -22.36 -2.23 7.56
C VAL A 109 -21.03 -2.72 7.02
N CYS A 110 -21.03 -3.75 6.16
CA CYS A 110 -19.77 -4.26 5.62
C CYS A 110 -19.05 -3.22 4.74
N SER A 111 -19.78 -2.55 3.85
CA SER A 111 -19.22 -1.49 2.99
C SER A 111 -18.60 -0.36 3.83
N LYS A 112 -19.28 0.06 4.90
CA LYS A 112 -18.77 1.08 5.82
C LYS A 112 -17.45 0.65 6.47
N LYS A 113 -17.39 -0.55 7.07
CA LYS A 113 -16.17 -1.09 7.69
C LYS A 113 -15.01 -1.19 6.70
N VAL A 114 -15.26 -1.76 5.52
CA VAL A 114 -14.24 -1.88 4.46
C VAL A 114 -13.72 -0.51 4.05
N ASN A 115 -14.60 0.47 3.87
CA ASN A 115 -14.22 1.83 3.47
C ASN A 115 -13.43 2.57 4.55
N GLU A 116 -13.80 2.41 5.83
CA GLU A 116 -13.07 3.00 6.95
C GLU A 116 -11.62 2.47 7.02
N ILE A 117 -11.44 1.16 6.92
CA ILE A 117 -10.12 0.52 6.95
C ILE A 117 -9.29 0.90 5.71
N LYS A 118 -9.91 0.93 4.53
CA LYS A 118 -9.25 1.42 3.30
C LYS A 118 -8.84 2.89 3.42
N LYS A 119 -9.66 3.73 4.03
CA LYS A 119 -9.37 5.15 4.24
C LYS A 119 -8.18 5.33 5.19
N ALA A 120 -8.16 4.58 6.31
CA ALA A 120 -7.05 4.61 7.26
C ALA A 120 -5.72 4.17 6.61
N SER A 121 -5.70 3.00 5.96
CA SER A 121 -4.49 2.50 5.27
C SER A 121 -4.05 3.41 4.11
N ASN A 122 -4.97 4.05 3.38
CA ASN A 122 -4.62 5.04 2.36
C ASN A 122 -3.98 6.32 2.94
N LEU A 123 -4.43 6.75 4.12
CA LEU A 123 -3.83 7.87 4.82
C LEU A 123 -2.39 7.55 5.22
N GLU A 124 -2.16 6.36 5.79
CA GLU A 124 -0.82 5.88 6.14
C GLU A 124 0.09 5.80 4.90
N LEU A 125 -0.41 5.24 3.78
CA LEU A 125 0.34 5.24 2.52
C LEU A 125 0.71 6.65 2.02
N LYS A 126 -0.19 7.63 2.18
CA LYS A 126 0.08 9.02 1.78
C LYS A 126 1.14 9.67 2.66
N GLN A 127 1.12 9.39 3.96
CA GLN A 127 2.15 9.85 4.89
C GLN A 127 3.50 9.21 4.59
N LEU A 128 3.51 7.91 4.29
CA LEU A 128 4.71 7.17 3.92
C LEU A 128 5.34 7.69 2.62
N ASP A 129 4.51 8.01 1.64
CA ASP A 129 4.93 8.60 0.37
C ASP A 129 5.49 10.02 0.53
N LYS A 130 4.93 10.82 1.46
CA LYS A 130 5.50 12.11 1.85
C LYS A 130 6.88 11.91 2.49
N TYR A 131 7.00 11.00 3.46
CA TYR A 131 8.26 10.69 4.13
C TYR A 131 9.34 10.20 3.15
N LYS A 132 8.97 9.29 2.23
CA LYS A 132 9.86 8.81 1.15
C LYS A 132 10.39 9.96 0.31
N ARG A 133 9.53 10.91 -0.09
CA ARG A 133 9.97 12.10 -0.86
C ARG A 133 10.95 12.97 -0.08
N GLU A 134 10.69 13.19 1.21
CA GLU A 134 11.57 13.97 2.08
C GLU A 134 12.94 13.28 2.21
N LEU A 135 12.96 11.96 2.45
CA LEU A 135 14.19 11.18 2.51
C LEU A 135 14.93 11.17 1.16
N ALA A 136 14.21 11.03 0.04
CA ALA A 136 14.80 11.12 -1.29
C ALA A 136 15.41 12.51 -1.57
N ASN A 137 14.81 13.57 -1.01
CA ASN A 137 15.38 14.91 -1.12
C ASN A 137 16.67 15.05 -0.30
N VAL A 138 16.69 14.52 0.93
CA VAL A 138 17.91 14.45 1.76
C VAL A 138 19.02 13.73 1.00
N ILE A 139 18.73 12.56 0.41
CA ILE A 139 19.69 11.81 -0.41
C ILE A 139 20.22 12.64 -1.58
N LYS A 140 19.33 13.33 -2.31
CA LYS A 140 19.74 14.18 -3.42
C LYS A 140 20.61 15.36 -2.99
N LEU A 141 20.33 15.96 -1.84
CA LEU A 141 21.13 17.08 -1.34
C LEU A 141 22.53 16.61 -0.96
N HIS A 142 22.62 15.46 -0.30
CA HIS A 142 23.91 14.87 0.10
C HIS A 142 24.77 14.50 -1.10
N LEU A 143 24.18 13.79 -2.07
CA LEU A 143 24.86 13.41 -3.31
C LEU A 143 25.28 14.63 -4.17
N LYS A 144 24.70 15.81 -3.93
CA LYS A 144 25.11 17.07 -4.58
C LYS A 144 26.11 17.88 -3.76
N GLY A 145 26.54 17.37 -2.59
CA GLY A 145 27.38 18.11 -1.64
C GLY A 145 26.72 19.37 -1.09
N LYS A 146 25.37 19.39 -1.02
CA LYS A 146 24.57 20.56 -0.61
C LYS A 146 24.11 20.50 0.85
N ASP A 147 24.52 19.49 1.59
CA ASP A 147 24.38 19.44 3.05
C ASP A 147 25.75 19.31 3.72
N GLN A 148 25.75 19.39 5.04
CA GLN A 148 26.95 19.36 5.88
C GLN A 148 27.07 18.03 6.66
N MET A 149 26.29 17.01 6.28
CA MET A 149 26.32 15.72 6.99
C MET A 149 27.62 14.98 6.66
N SER A 150 28.17 14.27 7.65
CA SER A 150 29.23 13.30 7.37
C SER A 150 28.67 12.07 6.63
N ALA A 151 29.54 11.27 6.02
CA ALA A 151 29.14 10.03 5.37
C ALA A 151 28.44 9.07 6.35
N ASP A 152 28.92 8.99 7.59
CA ASP A 152 28.33 8.14 8.63
C ASP A 152 26.94 8.64 9.06
N GLU A 153 26.79 9.97 9.20
CA GLU A 153 25.49 10.57 9.53
C GLU A 153 24.48 10.35 8.39
N PHE A 154 24.92 10.52 7.15
CA PHE A 154 24.11 10.24 5.97
C PHE A 154 23.67 8.78 5.91
N ASN A 155 24.60 7.84 6.01
CA ASN A 155 24.32 6.40 5.96
C ASN A 155 23.35 5.98 7.06
N ARG A 156 23.55 6.47 8.28
CA ARG A 156 22.64 6.22 9.40
C ARG A 156 21.24 6.74 9.10
N ARG A 157 21.11 8.00 8.66
CA ARG A 157 19.82 8.63 8.38
C ARG A 157 19.05 7.91 7.26
N VAL A 158 19.75 7.48 6.20
CA VAL A 158 19.15 6.69 5.12
C VAL A 158 18.68 5.33 5.62
N THR A 159 19.52 4.63 6.39
CA THR A 159 19.20 3.30 6.93
C THR A 159 18.00 3.35 7.89
N GLU A 160 17.99 4.32 8.80
CA GLU A 160 16.88 4.57 9.72
C GLU A 160 15.59 4.88 8.94
N GLY A 161 15.68 5.74 7.93
CA GLY A 161 14.53 6.10 7.10
C GLY A 161 13.97 4.94 6.27
N GLN A 162 14.84 4.10 5.70
CA GLN A 162 14.42 2.88 4.99
C GLN A 162 13.78 1.87 5.95
N SER A 163 14.35 1.71 7.15
CA SER A 163 13.82 0.82 8.19
C SER A 163 12.44 1.28 8.65
N TYR A 164 12.26 2.57 8.87
CA TYR A 164 10.95 3.17 9.18
C TYR A 164 9.93 2.90 8.06
N ILE A 165 10.34 3.05 6.80
CA ILE A 165 9.45 2.79 5.66
C ILE A 165 9.01 1.33 5.64
N SER A 166 9.95 0.39 5.78
CA SER A 166 9.65 -1.04 5.79
C SER A 166 8.73 -1.42 6.94
N ALA A 167 9.06 -1.00 8.16
CA ALA A 167 8.25 -1.28 9.36
C ALA A 167 6.82 -0.72 9.23
N THR A 168 6.68 0.46 8.62
CA THR A 168 5.36 1.05 8.38
C THR A 168 4.56 0.26 7.35
N PHE A 169 5.17 -0.20 6.26
CA PHE A 169 4.49 -1.10 5.32
C PHE A 169 4.03 -2.38 5.99
N ASP A 170 4.91 -3.04 6.76
CA ASP A 170 4.60 -4.30 7.41
C ASP A 170 3.47 -4.13 8.46
N LYS A 171 3.45 -3.00 9.16
CA LYS A 171 2.34 -2.62 10.04
C LYS A 171 1.02 -2.46 9.28
N ILE A 172 1.01 -1.69 8.19
CA ILE A 172 -0.20 -1.51 7.35
C ILE A 172 -0.72 -2.87 6.87
N ILE A 173 0.18 -3.71 6.34
CA ILE A 173 -0.16 -5.02 5.81
C ILE A 173 -0.73 -5.93 6.91
N THR A 174 -0.09 -5.95 8.08
CA THR A 174 -0.53 -6.75 9.23
C THR A 174 -1.93 -6.33 9.65
N ASN A 175 -2.17 -5.03 9.84
CA ASN A 175 -3.47 -4.49 10.20
C ASN A 175 -4.56 -4.84 9.18
N LEU A 176 -4.24 -4.79 7.87
CA LEU A 176 -5.18 -5.18 6.82
C LEU A 176 -5.48 -6.67 6.81
N LYS A 177 -4.48 -7.52 7.04
CA LYS A 177 -4.64 -8.98 7.08
C LYS A 177 -5.34 -9.46 8.36
N SER A 178 -5.19 -8.74 9.47
CA SER A 178 -5.81 -9.04 10.76
C SER A 178 -7.20 -8.44 10.98
N ALA A 179 -7.70 -7.65 10.03
CA ALA A 179 -9.00 -6.96 10.12
C ALA A 179 -10.21 -7.91 9.97
N ARG A 180 -10.20 -9.09 10.58
CA ARG A 180 -11.33 -10.04 10.59
C ARG A 180 -12.30 -9.74 11.71
#